data_AF-A0A9D4G798-F1
#
_entry.id   AF-A0A9D4G798-F1
#
_cell.length_a   1.000
_cell.length_b   1.000
_cell.length_c   1.000
_cell.angle_alpha   90.00
_cell.angle_beta   90.00
_cell.angle_gamma   90.00
#
_symmetry.space_group_name_H-M   'P 1'
#
loop_
_entity.id
_entity.type
_entity.pdbx_description
1 polymer ?
#
loop_
_entity_poly.entity_id
_entity_poly.type
_entity_poly.pdbx_seq_one_letter_code
_entity_poly.pdbx_strand_id
1 'polypeptide(L)'
;MVTSLPVHNAPASFLCLEAFQRKFVKEILRLPDNTANAAVYLLSGLLPIEAQIHIQALTFLHTICSQDRNSIEWALLERQISFKSVDSSSWFIQVQHIMWKYELGTVADLADNTPKKGKWKTRVLKAVHSYWSDQIDSLTPLYSTLFFLRQDKYVPGKILPLLSLEYTARESERLKTKVRLLTGTYMLQTKRKNFNQYDTNPICQMCGEENETAEHFVLKCSALHSVRQSIMVDIERQWGAITETSFNTLPLDEQLYILINSWPTLKTFLKTHLSSEFHEFEKHCGRLLYGLDRTRQLLLVTNASQRPPRTKHTQKTN
;
A
#
# COMPACT_ATOMS: atom_id res chain seq x y z
N MET A 1 -14.37 -12.85 0.48
CA MET A 1 -14.94 -12.25 -0.74
C MET A 1 -14.18 -10.97 -1.01
N VAL A 2 -13.39 -10.92 -2.09
CA VAL A 2 -12.68 -9.70 -2.49
C VAL A 2 -13.68 -8.91 -3.33
N THR A 3 -14.25 -7.85 -2.75
CA THR A 3 -15.03 -6.88 -3.51
C THR A 3 -14.08 -6.18 -4.47
N SER A 4 -14.03 -6.65 -5.71
CA SER A 4 -13.45 -5.88 -6.80
C SER A 4 -14.15 -4.53 -6.85
N LEU A 5 -13.40 -3.44 -7.04
CA LEU A 5 -13.94 -2.14 -7.41
C LEU A 5 -15.03 -2.33 -8.49
N PRO A 6 -16.15 -1.58 -8.48
CA PRO A 6 -17.18 -1.72 -9.50
C PRO A 6 -16.57 -1.51 -10.89
N VAL A 7 -16.28 -2.63 -11.55
CA VAL A 7 -15.73 -2.65 -12.91
C VAL A 7 -16.92 -2.44 -13.83
N HIS A 8 -17.25 -1.19 -14.12
CA HIS A 8 -18.10 -0.88 -15.26
C HIS A 8 -17.36 -1.31 -16.52
N ASN A 9 -17.62 -2.54 -17.00
CA ASN A 9 -17.20 -3.12 -18.29
C ASN A 9 -15.85 -2.63 -18.82
N ALA A 10 -14.82 -2.58 -17.98
CA ALA A 10 -13.49 -2.24 -18.44
C ALA A 10 -13.07 -3.34 -19.43
N PRO A 11 -12.55 -2.98 -20.63
CA PRO A 11 -12.06 -3.97 -21.57
C PRO A 11 -11.10 -4.93 -20.88
N ALA A 12 -11.16 -6.22 -21.20
CA ALA A 12 -10.34 -7.24 -20.53
C ALA A 12 -8.84 -6.89 -20.51
N SER A 13 -8.35 -6.13 -21.50
CA SER A 13 -6.99 -5.60 -21.55
C SER A 13 -6.63 -4.69 -20.37
N PHE A 14 -7.54 -3.84 -19.89
CA PHE A 14 -7.30 -2.97 -18.73
C PHE A 14 -7.09 -3.78 -17.46
N LEU A 15 -7.89 -4.83 -17.25
CA LEU A 15 -7.76 -5.70 -16.09
C LEU A 15 -6.40 -6.41 -16.08
N CYS A 16 -5.91 -6.84 -17.25
CA CYS A 16 -4.59 -7.45 -17.41
C CYS A 16 -3.46 -6.45 -17.09
N LEU A 17 -3.52 -5.23 -17.63
CA LEU A 17 -2.52 -4.19 -17.36
C LEU A 17 -2.50 -3.79 -15.89
N GLU A 18 -3.66 -3.65 -15.28
CA GLU A 18 -3.78 -3.30 -13.86
C GLU A 18 -3.25 -4.45 -12.97
N ALA A 19 -3.57 -5.71 -13.30
CA ALA A 19 -3.01 -6.85 -12.60
C ALA A 19 -1.48 -6.91 -12.73
N PHE A 20 -0.95 -6.65 -13.92
CA PHE A 20 0.49 -6.58 -14.17
C PHE A 20 1.16 -5.47 -13.35
N GLN A 21 0.64 -4.25 -13.39
CA GLN A 21 1.18 -3.12 -12.61
C GLN A 21 1.22 -3.46 -11.12
N ARG A 22 0.12 -3.97 -10.56
CA ARG A 22 0.07 -4.33 -9.14
C ARG A 22 1.07 -5.44 -8.79
N LYS A 23 1.19 -6.46 -9.63
CA LYS A 23 2.16 -7.56 -9.42
C LYS A 23 3.59 -7.02 -9.42
N PHE A 24 3.93 -6.21 -10.41
CA PHE A 24 5.24 -5.59 -10.53
C PHE A 24 5.58 -4.71 -9.31
N VAL A 25 4.64 -3.88 -8.85
CA VAL A 25 4.86 -3.04 -7.66
C VAL A 25 4.97 -3.90 -6.40
N LYS A 26 4.19 -4.98 -6.26
CA LYS A 26 4.35 -5.93 -5.14
C LYS A 26 5.74 -6.56 -5.13
N GLU A 27 6.27 -6.95 -6.29
CA GLU A 27 7.63 -7.50 -6.41
C GLU A 27 8.69 -6.48 -5.99
N ILE A 28 8.60 -5.23 -6.47
CA ILE A 28 9.49 -4.13 -6.05
C ILE A 28 9.45 -3.94 -4.53
N LEU A 29 8.25 -3.94 -3.96
CA LEU A 29 8.03 -3.79 -2.50
C LEU A 29 8.28 -5.08 -1.71
N ARG A 30 8.65 -6.18 -2.38
CA ARG A 30 8.89 -7.51 -1.78
C ARG A 30 7.70 -8.07 -0.99
N LEU A 31 6.51 -7.69 -1.43
CA LEU A 31 5.21 -8.06 -0.90
C LEU A 31 4.75 -9.39 -1.50
N PRO A 32 4.05 -10.24 -0.74
CA PRO A 32 3.39 -11.42 -1.29
C PRO A 32 2.27 -11.06 -2.29
N ASP A 33 1.97 -11.97 -3.23
CA ASP A 33 0.92 -11.78 -4.24
C ASP A 33 -0.47 -11.55 -3.62
N ASN A 34 -0.75 -12.17 -2.47
CA ASN A 34 -2.01 -12.02 -1.74
C ASN A 34 -2.14 -10.70 -0.95
N THR A 35 -1.16 -9.80 -1.02
CA THR A 35 -1.25 -8.49 -0.38
C THR A 35 -2.43 -7.70 -0.94
N ALA A 36 -3.21 -7.06 -0.06
CA ALA A 36 -4.35 -6.23 -0.46
C ALA A 36 -3.92 -5.13 -1.44
N ASN A 37 -4.70 -4.92 -2.50
CA ASN A 37 -4.36 -3.95 -3.54
C ASN A 37 -4.30 -2.51 -3.00
N ALA A 38 -5.19 -2.15 -2.06
CA ALA A 38 -5.17 -0.84 -1.40
C ALA A 38 -3.80 -0.55 -0.74
N ALA A 39 -3.17 -1.56 -0.14
CA ALA A 39 -1.85 -1.42 0.47
C ALA A 39 -0.76 -1.06 -0.55
N VAL A 40 -0.85 -1.60 -1.76
CA VAL A 40 0.12 -1.32 -2.83
C VAL A 40 0.07 0.15 -3.22
N TYR A 41 -1.11 0.72 -3.37
CA TYR A 41 -1.28 2.14 -3.70
C TYR A 41 -0.91 3.05 -2.53
N LEU A 42 -1.33 2.72 -1.30
CA LEU A 42 -0.96 3.47 -0.08
C LEU A 42 0.55 3.56 0.10
N LEU A 43 1.27 2.46 -0.12
CA LEU A 43 2.72 2.42 0.01
C LEU A 43 3.41 3.21 -1.11
N SER A 44 3.04 2.93 -2.36
CA SER A 44 3.76 3.45 -3.52
C SER A 44 3.36 4.87 -3.92
N GLY A 45 2.21 5.37 -3.47
CA GLY A 45 1.63 6.61 -3.97
C GLY A 45 1.20 6.54 -5.44
N LEU A 46 1.38 5.40 -6.12
CA LEU A 46 1.09 5.27 -7.54
C LEU A 46 -0.41 5.27 -7.79
N LEU A 47 -0.81 5.87 -8.90
CA LEU A 47 -2.18 5.75 -9.40
C LEU A 47 -2.38 4.39 -10.10
N PRO A 48 -3.60 3.83 -10.02
CA PRO A 48 -4.01 2.72 -10.90
C PRO A 48 -3.75 3.05 -12.38
N ILE A 49 -3.39 2.04 -13.18
CA ILE A 49 -3.04 2.26 -14.60
C ILE A 49 -4.22 2.84 -15.37
N GLU A 50 -5.45 2.45 -15.00
CA GLU A 50 -6.68 3.04 -15.55
C GLU A 50 -6.69 4.57 -15.39
N ALA A 51 -6.37 5.07 -14.20
CA ALA A 51 -6.32 6.50 -13.91
C ALA A 51 -5.29 7.22 -14.79
N GLN A 52 -4.12 6.61 -14.98
CA GLN A 52 -3.05 7.17 -15.81
C GLN A 52 -3.49 7.24 -17.28
N ILE A 53 -4.11 6.18 -17.80
CA ILE A 53 -4.65 6.16 -19.16
C ILE A 53 -5.74 7.23 -19.31
N HIS A 54 -6.62 7.40 -18.33
CA HIS A 54 -7.65 8.43 -18.36
C HIS A 54 -7.06 9.84 -18.40
N ILE A 55 -6.01 10.12 -17.63
CA ILE A 55 -5.31 11.41 -17.67
C ILE A 55 -4.74 11.68 -19.07
N GLN A 56 -4.14 10.67 -19.71
CA GLN A 56 -3.61 10.80 -21.07
C GLN A 56 -4.72 11.02 -22.09
N ALA A 57 -5.82 10.25 -22.00
CA ALA A 57 -6.97 10.40 -22.89
C ALA A 57 -7.60 11.80 -22.80
N LEU A 58 -7.79 12.32 -21.59
CA LEU A 58 -8.32 13.67 -21.36
C LEU A 58 -7.34 14.77 -21.81
N THR A 59 -6.04 14.54 -21.70
CA THR A 59 -5.01 15.47 -22.21
C THR A 59 -4.99 15.50 -23.73
N PHE A 60 -5.16 14.33 -24.37
CA PHE A 60 -5.26 14.21 -25.81
C PHE A 60 -6.54 14.85 -26.34
N LEU A 61 -7.68 14.63 -25.68
CA LEU A 61 -8.95 15.30 -26.02
C LEU A 61 -8.80 16.82 -26.01
N HIS A 62 -8.19 17.38 -24.97
CA HIS A 62 -7.94 18.82 -24.91
C HIS A 62 -7.08 19.34 -26.06
N THR A 63 -6.12 18.54 -26.52
CA THR A 63 -5.29 18.88 -27.67
C THR A 63 -6.13 18.96 -28.95
N ILE A 64 -7.11 18.07 -29.13
CA ILE A 64 -8.08 18.10 -30.24
C ILE A 64 -8.99 19.34 -30.10
N CYS A 65 -9.57 19.57 -28.92
CA CYS A 65 -10.45 20.73 -28.67
C CYS A 65 -9.74 22.09 -28.73
N SER A 66 -8.41 22.11 -28.78
CA SER A 66 -7.61 23.33 -28.92
C SER A 66 -7.19 23.62 -30.36
N GLN A 67 -7.46 22.72 -31.30
CA GLN A 67 -7.13 22.93 -32.72
C GLN A 67 -8.05 23.96 -33.38
N ASP A 68 -7.64 24.45 -34.54
CA ASP A 68 -8.51 25.25 -35.40
C ASP A 68 -9.78 24.48 -35.76
N ARG A 69 -10.92 25.20 -35.86
CA ARG A 69 -12.22 24.57 -36.18
C ARG A 69 -12.25 23.95 -37.58
N ASN A 70 -11.37 24.38 -38.49
CA ASN A 70 -11.24 23.79 -39.83
C ASN A 70 -10.27 22.60 -39.87
N SER A 71 -9.70 22.20 -38.73
CA SER A 71 -8.84 21.02 -38.66
C SER A 71 -9.63 19.72 -38.83
N ILE A 72 -8.98 18.68 -39.35
CA ILE A 72 -9.59 17.37 -39.55
C ILE A 72 -10.00 16.77 -38.20
N GLU A 73 -9.17 16.96 -37.18
CA GLU A 73 -9.39 16.51 -35.82
C GLU A 73 -10.66 17.12 -35.22
N TRP A 74 -10.88 18.42 -35.45
CA TRP A 74 -12.09 19.10 -35.01
C TRP A 74 -13.34 18.60 -35.74
N ALA A 75 -13.28 18.49 -37.07
CA ALA A 75 -14.40 17.95 -37.86
C ALA A 75 -14.76 16.51 -37.45
N LEU A 76 -13.74 15.70 -37.10
CA LEU A 76 -13.95 14.36 -36.55
C LEU A 76 -14.60 14.40 -35.16
N LEU A 77 -14.14 15.26 -34.26
CA LEU A 77 -14.74 15.47 -32.94
C LEU A 77 -16.24 15.80 -33.07
N GLU A 78 -16.56 16.84 -33.83
CA GLU A 78 -17.92 17.33 -34.04
C GLU A 78 -18.84 16.23 -34.61
N ARG A 79 -18.38 15.54 -35.66
CA ARG A 79 -19.12 14.42 -36.25
C ARG A 79 -19.32 13.29 -35.25
N GLN A 80 -18.30 12.90 -34.50
CA GLN A 80 -18.41 11.75 -33.60
C GLN A 80 -19.33 12.05 -32.42
N ILE A 81 -19.30 13.26 -31.87
CA ILE A 81 -20.21 13.68 -30.78
C ILE A 81 -21.66 13.77 -31.28
N SER A 82 -21.87 14.31 -32.49
CA SER A 82 -23.23 14.55 -32.99
C SER A 82 -23.95 13.28 -33.45
N PHE A 83 -23.22 12.28 -33.95
CA PHE A 83 -23.82 11.12 -34.63
C PHE A 83 -23.68 9.80 -33.87
N LYS A 84 -22.79 9.68 -32.89
CA LYS A 84 -22.61 8.42 -32.15
C LYS A 84 -23.52 8.39 -30.92
N SER A 85 -24.15 7.24 -30.70
CA SER A 85 -24.88 6.96 -29.46
C SER A 85 -23.91 6.81 -28.28
N VAL A 86 -24.44 6.98 -27.08
CA VAL A 86 -23.70 6.82 -25.81
C VAL A 86 -23.17 5.39 -25.63
N ASP A 87 -23.80 4.39 -26.25
CA ASP A 87 -23.35 2.99 -26.20
C ASP A 87 -22.32 2.62 -27.29
N SER A 88 -21.93 3.58 -28.13
CA SER A 88 -20.97 3.36 -29.21
C SER A 88 -19.57 3.06 -28.66
N SER A 89 -18.84 2.16 -29.33
CA SER A 89 -17.44 1.87 -29.05
C SER A 89 -16.45 2.97 -29.51
N SER A 90 -16.96 4.09 -30.04
CA SER A 90 -16.15 5.23 -30.47
C SER A 90 -15.27 5.77 -29.34
N TRP A 91 -14.03 6.13 -29.66
CA TRP A 91 -13.09 6.69 -28.68
C TRP A 91 -13.64 7.95 -28.00
N PHE A 92 -14.31 8.85 -28.71
CA PHE A 92 -14.89 10.07 -28.12
C PHE A 92 -15.99 9.77 -27.09
N ILE A 93 -16.77 8.71 -27.32
CA ILE A 93 -17.81 8.27 -26.38
C ILE A 93 -17.16 7.63 -25.14
N GLN A 94 -16.09 6.85 -25.31
CA GLN A 94 -15.31 6.36 -24.18
C GLN A 94 -14.72 7.52 -23.35
N VAL A 95 -14.19 8.57 -23.99
CA VAL A 95 -13.69 9.75 -23.29
C VAL A 95 -14.82 10.53 -22.61
N GLN A 96 -15.99 10.60 -23.22
CA GLN A 96 -17.19 11.18 -22.59
C GLN A 96 -17.55 10.44 -21.29
N HIS A 97 -17.46 9.10 -21.27
CA HIS A 97 -17.64 8.32 -20.03
C HIS A 97 -16.56 8.63 -18.99
N ILE A 98 -15.32 8.81 -19.42
CA ILE A 98 -14.22 9.23 -18.54
C ILE A 98 -14.51 10.62 -17.95
N MET A 99 -15.01 11.57 -18.75
CA MET A 99 -15.37 12.91 -18.26
C MET A 99 -16.50 12.85 -17.23
N TRP A 100 -17.53 12.02 -17.45
CA TRP A 100 -18.60 11.82 -16.48
C TRP A 100 -18.10 11.16 -15.19
N LYS A 101 -17.24 10.14 -15.29
CA LYS A 101 -16.64 9.44 -14.14
C LYS A 101 -15.94 10.41 -13.17
N TYR A 102 -15.32 11.46 -13.70
CA TYR A 102 -14.59 12.45 -12.90
C TYR A 102 -15.31 13.80 -12.79
N GLU A 103 -16.60 13.86 -13.13
CA GLU A 103 -17.43 15.07 -13.03
C GLU A 103 -16.82 16.29 -13.76
N LEU A 104 -16.23 16.05 -14.94
CA LEU A 104 -15.55 17.07 -15.74
C LEU A 104 -16.46 17.79 -16.76
N GLY A 105 -17.74 17.44 -16.80
CA GLY A 105 -18.73 17.96 -17.76
C GLY A 105 -18.85 17.08 -19.01
N THR A 106 -19.27 17.68 -20.13
CA THR A 106 -19.33 17.00 -21.43
C THR A 106 -18.19 17.39 -22.37
N VAL A 107 -17.94 16.56 -23.37
CA VAL A 107 -16.98 16.86 -24.43
C VAL A 107 -17.42 18.09 -25.23
N ALA A 108 -18.74 18.26 -25.44
CA ALA A 108 -19.30 19.45 -26.08
C ALA A 108 -18.99 20.72 -25.28
N ASP A 109 -19.23 20.71 -23.95
CA ASP A 109 -18.92 21.85 -23.07
C ASP A 109 -17.43 22.22 -23.14
N LEU A 110 -16.56 21.21 -23.19
CA LEU A 110 -15.11 21.40 -23.29
C LEU A 110 -14.73 22.01 -24.65
N ALA A 111 -15.35 21.57 -25.75
CA ALA A 111 -15.10 22.09 -27.09
C ALA A 111 -15.56 23.55 -27.23
N ASP A 112 -16.73 23.88 -26.68
CA ASP A 112 -17.25 25.25 -26.73
C ASP A 112 -16.46 26.22 -25.87
N ASN A 113 -15.90 25.75 -24.75
CA ASN A 113 -15.19 26.56 -23.77
C ASN A 113 -13.83 25.99 -23.39
N THR A 114 -12.95 25.76 -24.37
CA THR A 114 -11.64 25.13 -24.16
C THR A 114 -10.76 25.96 -23.20
N PRO A 115 -10.44 25.47 -21.99
CA PRO A 115 -9.58 26.18 -21.06
C PRO A 115 -8.11 26.15 -21.52
N LYS A 116 -7.28 27.08 -21.01
CA LYS A 116 -5.83 27.04 -21.23
C LYS A 116 -5.25 25.70 -20.76
N LYS A 117 -4.31 25.12 -21.54
CA LYS A 117 -3.68 23.81 -21.29
C LYS A 117 -3.26 23.57 -19.84
N GLY A 118 -2.59 24.54 -19.21
CA GLY A 118 -2.16 24.44 -17.81
C GLY A 118 -3.34 24.29 -16.84
N LYS A 119 -4.40 25.12 -17.00
CA LYS A 119 -5.61 25.05 -16.19
C LYS A 119 -6.35 23.72 -16.39
N TRP A 120 -6.44 23.24 -17.64
CA TRP A 120 -7.04 21.94 -17.94
C TRP A 120 -6.30 20.80 -17.23
N LYS A 121 -4.97 20.74 -17.38
CA LYS A 121 -4.13 19.70 -16.77
C LYS A 121 -4.30 19.67 -15.25
N THR A 122 -4.29 20.83 -14.58
CA THR A 122 -4.54 20.91 -13.13
C THR A 122 -5.94 20.44 -12.77
N ARG A 123 -6.97 20.81 -13.53
CA ARG A 123 -8.35 20.37 -13.29
C ARG A 123 -8.49 18.85 -13.43
N VAL A 124 -7.97 18.27 -14.50
CA VAL A 124 -7.98 16.82 -14.74
C VAL A 124 -7.24 16.08 -13.63
N LEU A 125 -6.00 16.49 -13.31
CA LEU A 125 -5.23 15.84 -12.25
C LEU A 125 -5.96 15.90 -10.91
N LYS A 126 -6.50 17.08 -10.53
CA LYS A 126 -7.25 17.23 -9.28
C LYS A 126 -8.47 16.29 -9.23
N ALA A 127 -9.27 16.25 -10.29
CA ALA A 127 -10.47 15.41 -10.33
C ALA A 127 -10.13 13.92 -10.28
N VAL A 128 -9.17 13.47 -11.09
CA VAL A 128 -8.73 12.07 -11.11
C VAL A 128 -8.10 11.67 -9.77
N HIS A 129 -7.22 12.51 -9.21
CA HIS A 129 -6.60 12.24 -7.92
C HIS A 129 -7.64 12.16 -6.81
N SER A 130 -8.59 13.10 -6.73
CA SER A 130 -9.65 13.09 -5.72
C SER A 130 -10.46 11.80 -5.78
N TYR A 131 -10.96 11.43 -6.98
CA TYR A 131 -11.73 10.21 -7.18
C TYR A 131 -10.98 8.98 -6.67
N TRP A 132 -9.71 8.81 -7.07
CA TRP A 132 -8.94 7.63 -6.67
C TRP A 132 -8.46 7.66 -5.21
N SER A 133 -8.21 8.84 -4.64
CA SER A 133 -8.08 9.04 -3.20
C SER A 133 -9.28 8.48 -2.46
N ASP A 134 -10.48 8.92 -2.81
CA ASP A 134 -11.70 8.48 -2.14
C ASP A 134 -11.95 6.98 -2.31
N GLN A 135 -11.71 6.43 -3.51
CA GLN A 135 -11.85 4.99 -3.76
C GLN A 135 -10.89 4.17 -2.89
N ILE A 136 -9.60 4.51 -2.85
CA ILE A 136 -8.59 3.74 -2.09
C ILE A 136 -8.81 3.91 -0.58
N ASP A 137 -9.12 5.14 -0.13
CA ASP A 137 -9.42 5.41 1.27
C ASP A 137 -10.68 4.65 1.72
N SER A 138 -11.71 4.53 0.87
CA SER A 138 -12.92 3.75 1.19
C SER A 138 -12.68 2.24 1.30
N LEU A 139 -11.71 1.70 0.53
CA LEU A 139 -11.36 0.28 0.57
C LEU A 139 -10.51 -0.08 1.79
N THR A 140 -9.68 0.83 2.27
CA THR A 140 -8.67 0.55 3.30
C THR A 140 -9.27 0.03 4.63
N PRO A 141 -10.36 0.60 5.16
CA PRO A 141 -11.05 0.09 6.35
C PRO A 141 -11.59 -1.34 6.21
N LEU A 142 -11.85 -1.81 4.99
CA LEU A 142 -12.35 -3.16 4.73
C LEU A 142 -11.30 -4.25 5.00
N TYR A 143 -10.01 -3.88 5.08
CA TYR A 143 -8.92 -4.82 5.33
C TYR A 143 -8.36 -4.64 6.73
N SER A 144 -8.72 -5.52 7.67
CA SER A 144 -8.19 -5.50 9.05
C SER A 144 -6.66 -5.64 9.10
N THR A 145 -6.07 -6.30 8.11
CA THR A 145 -4.62 -6.45 7.95
C THR A 145 -3.88 -5.14 7.73
N LEU A 146 -4.57 -4.08 7.28
CA LEU A 146 -3.98 -2.77 7.01
C LEU A 146 -4.05 -1.82 8.21
N PHE A 147 -4.31 -2.34 9.42
CA PHE A 147 -4.40 -1.53 10.65
C PHE A 147 -3.28 -0.49 10.79
N PHE A 148 -2.02 -0.91 10.59
CA PHE A 148 -0.85 -0.04 10.70
C PHE A 148 -0.69 0.98 9.56
N LEU A 149 -1.43 0.82 8.46
CA LEU A 149 -1.45 1.74 7.31
C LEU A 149 -2.65 2.70 7.29
N ARG A 150 -3.72 2.40 8.04
CA ARG A 150 -5.02 3.10 7.97
C ARG A 150 -4.97 4.59 8.30
N GLN A 151 -3.96 5.06 9.03
CA GLN A 151 -3.95 6.44 9.54
C GLN A 151 -3.50 7.47 8.50
N ASP A 152 -2.96 7.02 7.37
CA ASP A 152 -2.57 7.91 6.28
C ASP A 152 -3.63 7.89 5.18
N LYS A 153 -4.11 9.08 4.81
CA LYS A 153 -4.90 9.23 3.59
C LYS A 153 -4.03 8.92 2.39
N TYR A 154 -4.57 8.21 1.40
CA TYR A 154 -3.90 8.01 0.14
C TYR A 154 -3.75 9.34 -0.60
N VAL A 155 -2.50 9.72 -0.87
CA VAL A 155 -2.15 10.92 -1.63
C VAL A 155 -1.43 10.49 -2.91
N PRO A 156 -2.09 10.57 -4.08
CA PRO A 156 -1.47 10.24 -5.36
C PRO A 156 -0.16 10.99 -5.60
N GLY A 157 0.84 10.27 -6.08
CA GLY A 157 2.20 10.75 -6.33
C GLY A 157 3.08 10.83 -5.08
N LYS A 158 2.55 10.59 -3.88
CA LYS A 158 3.31 10.63 -2.63
C LYS A 158 3.60 9.21 -2.14
N ILE A 159 4.85 8.80 -2.28
CA ILE A 159 5.36 7.55 -1.72
C ILE A 159 5.32 7.64 -0.18
N LEU A 160 5.02 6.52 0.50
CA LEU A 160 5.09 6.47 1.96
C LEU A 160 6.52 6.83 2.41
N PRO A 161 6.72 7.72 3.40
CA PRO A 161 8.06 8.17 3.77
C PRO A 161 9.04 7.07 4.15
N LEU A 162 8.54 5.95 4.69
CA LEU A 162 9.36 4.78 4.94
C LEU A 162 10.03 4.24 3.65
N LEU A 163 9.44 4.43 2.48
CA LEU A 163 9.99 3.94 1.21
C LEU A 163 10.81 5.00 0.46
N SER A 164 10.82 6.25 0.92
CA SER A 164 11.61 7.33 0.31
C SER A 164 13.01 7.47 0.89
N LEU A 165 13.35 6.68 1.91
CA LEU A 165 14.68 6.70 2.52
C LEU A 165 15.72 6.03 1.62
N GLU A 166 16.94 6.54 1.65
CA GLU A 166 18.06 5.92 0.97
C GLU A 166 18.47 4.65 1.71
N TYR A 167 18.37 3.51 1.04
CA TYR A 167 18.65 2.22 1.64
C TYR A 167 19.85 1.53 1.02
N THR A 168 20.79 1.14 1.89
CA THR A 168 21.78 0.12 1.54
C THR A 168 21.10 -1.23 1.28
N ALA A 169 21.78 -2.14 0.57
CA ALA A 169 21.25 -3.50 0.34
C ALA A 169 20.83 -4.21 1.64
N ARG A 170 21.57 -3.98 2.73
CA ARG A 170 21.24 -4.54 4.06
C ARG A 170 19.98 -3.91 4.64
N GLU A 171 19.75 -2.62 4.45
CA GLU A 171 18.55 -1.94 4.94
C GLU A 171 17.31 -2.30 4.10
N SER A 172 17.47 -2.56 2.81
CA SER A 172 16.40 -3.12 1.97
C SER A 172 15.89 -4.47 2.48
N GLU A 173 16.76 -5.32 3.05
CA GLU A 173 16.31 -6.55 3.74
C GLU A 173 15.54 -6.25 5.04
N ARG A 174 15.94 -5.23 5.79
CA ARG A 174 15.22 -4.80 7.00
C ARG A 174 13.83 -4.26 6.67
N LEU A 175 13.76 -3.47 5.60
CA LEU A 175 12.53 -2.87 5.12
C LEU A 175 11.47 -3.91 4.76
N LYS A 176 11.88 -5.04 4.16
CA LYS A 176 10.99 -6.16 3.83
C LYS A 176 10.19 -6.65 5.03
N THR A 177 10.83 -6.87 6.18
CA THR A 177 10.14 -7.33 7.40
C THR A 177 9.13 -6.28 7.88
N LYS A 178 9.54 -5.01 7.89
CA LYS A 178 8.69 -3.90 8.32
C LYS A 178 7.49 -3.72 7.39
N VAL A 179 7.68 -3.68 6.08
CA VAL A 179 6.61 -3.59 5.08
C VAL A 179 5.63 -4.76 5.17
N ARG A 180 6.10 -5.96 5.51
CA ARG A 180 5.23 -7.13 5.75
C ARG A 180 4.41 -7.01 7.03
N LEU A 181 4.96 -6.45 8.10
CA LEU A 181 4.19 -6.15 9.32
C LEU A 181 3.15 -5.08 9.05
N LEU A 182 3.58 -3.99 8.38
CA LEU A 182 2.78 -2.84 8.01
C LEU A 182 1.56 -3.19 7.15
N THR A 183 1.73 -4.10 6.18
CA THR A 183 0.65 -4.60 5.31
C THR A 183 -0.13 -5.78 5.89
N GLY A 184 0.24 -6.24 7.08
CA GLY A 184 -0.37 -7.40 7.69
C GLY A 184 -0.14 -8.70 6.90
N THR A 185 0.98 -8.82 6.19
CA THR A 185 1.39 -10.04 5.45
C THR A 185 2.52 -10.83 6.12
N TYR A 186 3.10 -10.33 7.22
CA TYR A 186 4.08 -11.07 8.02
C TYR A 186 3.44 -12.32 8.67
N MET A 187 4.03 -13.50 8.45
CA MET A 187 3.45 -14.81 8.77
C MET A 187 3.72 -15.25 10.23
N LEU A 188 2.86 -14.76 11.13
CA LEU A 188 2.77 -15.18 12.54
C LEU A 188 1.86 -16.41 12.70
N GLN A 189 1.95 -17.15 13.81
CA GLN A 189 1.11 -18.33 14.06
C GLN A 189 -0.38 -18.00 14.05
N THR A 190 -0.78 -16.85 14.62
CA THR A 190 -2.18 -16.38 14.58
C THR A 190 -2.70 -16.22 13.16
N LYS A 191 -1.88 -15.72 12.23
CA LYS A 191 -2.25 -15.66 10.81
C LYS A 191 -2.24 -17.02 10.14
N ARG A 192 -1.25 -17.87 10.44
CA ARG A 192 -1.23 -19.25 9.92
C ARG A 192 -2.52 -19.99 10.26
N LYS A 193 -3.01 -19.86 11.49
CA LYS A 193 -4.31 -20.40 11.92
C LYS A 193 -5.47 -19.90 11.06
N ASN A 194 -5.51 -18.61 10.73
CA ASN A 194 -6.62 -18.02 9.98
C ASN A 194 -6.61 -18.38 8.48
N PHE A 195 -5.45 -18.75 7.91
CA PHE A 195 -5.30 -19.04 6.48
C PHE A 195 -5.13 -20.53 6.15
N ASN A 196 -4.70 -21.35 7.10
CA ASN A 196 -4.55 -22.78 6.87
C ASN A 196 -5.90 -23.49 6.96
N GLN A 197 -6.12 -24.45 6.05
CA GLN A 197 -7.26 -25.37 6.12
C GLN A 197 -7.17 -26.32 7.32
N TYR A 198 -5.96 -26.51 7.87
CA TYR A 198 -5.69 -27.40 8.99
C TYR A 198 -5.64 -26.62 10.31
N ASP A 199 -6.09 -27.27 11.38
CA ASP A 199 -6.00 -26.72 12.73
C ASP A 199 -4.53 -26.43 13.09
N THR A 200 -4.21 -25.15 13.16
CA THR A 200 -2.86 -24.67 13.46
C THR A 200 -2.91 -23.98 14.82
N ASN A 201 -2.08 -24.44 15.76
CA ASN A 201 -1.97 -23.82 17.07
C ASN A 201 -1.45 -22.37 16.94
N PRO A 202 -2.20 -21.35 17.42
CA PRO A 202 -1.78 -19.95 17.34
C PRO A 202 -0.71 -19.57 18.36
N ILE A 203 -0.37 -20.45 19.31
CA ILE A 203 0.64 -20.21 20.34
C ILE A 203 2.03 -20.06 19.73
N CYS A 204 2.79 -19.11 20.26
CA CYS A 204 4.16 -18.85 19.87
C CYS A 204 5.04 -20.09 19.98
N GLN A 205 5.62 -20.52 18.86
CA GLN A 205 6.49 -21.71 18.80
C GLN A 205 7.89 -21.48 19.38
N MET A 206 8.19 -20.24 19.81
CA MET A 206 9.47 -19.87 20.42
C MET A 206 9.40 -19.93 21.95
N CYS A 207 8.45 -19.23 22.58
CA CYS A 207 8.32 -19.23 24.03
C CYS A 207 7.23 -20.17 24.58
N GLY A 208 6.22 -20.52 23.78
CA GLY A 208 5.12 -21.39 24.22
C GLY A 208 4.10 -20.75 25.17
N GLU A 209 4.19 -19.44 25.44
CA GLU A 209 3.41 -18.77 26.50
C GLU A 209 2.02 -18.29 26.04
N GLU A 210 1.94 -17.56 24.91
CA GLU A 210 0.69 -16.97 24.42
C GLU A 210 0.61 -17.00 22.88
N ASN A 211 -0.51 -16.51 22.32
CA ASN A 211 -0.71 -16.42 20.88
C ASN A 211 0.34 -15.52 20.22
N GLU A 212 0.93 -15.96 19.12
CA GLU A 212 1.90 -15.17 18.36
C GLU A 212 1.17 -14.07 17.55
N THR A 213 0.82 -12.97 18.20
CA THR A 213 0.32 -11.72 17.58
C THR A 213 1.50 -10.81 17.21
N ALA A 214 1.22 -9.71 16.50
CA ALA A 214 2.26 -8.70 16.21
C ALA A 214 2.79 -8.07 17.51
N GLU A 215 1.90 -7.79 18.46
CA GLU A 215 2.26 -7.30 19.79
C GLU A 215 3.15 -8.30 20.55
N HIS A 216 2.78 -9.58 20.56
CA HIS A 216 3.60 -10.62 21.18
C HIS A 216 4.99 -10.69 20.53
N PHE A 217 5.04 -10.75 19.20
CA PHE A 217 6.28 -10.86 18.45
C PHE A 217 7.20 -9.65 18.66
N VAL A 218 6.66 -8.44 18.61
CA VAL A 218 7.44 -7.20 18.64
C VAL A 218 7.78 -6.76 20.06
N LEU A 219 6.90 -6.97 21.04
CA LEU A 219 7.05 -6.37 22.38
C LEU A 219 7.20 -7.41 23.51
N LYS A 220 6.51 -8.56 23.46
CA LYS A 220 6.36 -9.41 24.66
C LYS A 220 7.20 -10.69 24.67
N CYS A 221 7.39 -11.35 23.53
CA CYS A 221 7.94 -12.71 23.46
C CYS A 221 9.27 -12.87 24.22
N SER A 222 9.28 -13.65 25.30
CA SER A 222 10.44 -13.82 26.20
C SER A 222 11.69 -14.33 25.46
N ALA A 223 11.51 -15.26 24.52
CA ALA A 223 12.58 -15.80 23.68
C ALA A 223 13.28 -14.75 22.78
N LEU A 224 12.65 -13.60 22.55
CA LEU A 224 13.19 -12.49 21.75
C LEU A 224 13.64 -11.28 22.59
N HIS A 225 13.61 -11.39 23.93
CA HIS A 225 13.87 -10.29 24.85
C HIS A 225 15.27 -9.68 24.70
N SER A 226 16.30 -10.52 24.55
CA SER A 226 17.70 -10.07 24.40
C SER A 226 17.89 -9.17 23.17
N VAL A 227 17.23 -9.50 22.05
CA VAL A 227 17.25 -8.68 20.84
C VAL A 227 16.61 -7.33 21.10
N ARG A 228 15.44 -7.30 21.77
CA ARG A 228 14.75 -6.05 22.11
C ARG A 228 15.63 -5.16 22.99
N GLN A 229 16.14 -5.69 24.10
CA GLN A 229 16.99 -4.93 25.03
C GLN A 229 18.18 -4.27 24.33
N SER A 230 18.83 -4.97 23.40
CA SER A 230 20.00 -4.43 22.67
C SER A 230 19.71 -3.26 21.72
N ILE A 231 18.44 -2.95 21.43
CA ILE A 231 18.04 -1.92 20.45
C ILE A 231 17.09 -0.90 21.07
N MET A 232 16.27 -1.30 22.05
CA MET A 232 15.29 -0.43 22.69
C MET A 232 15.92 0.78 23.38
N VAL A 233 17.15 0.66 23.90
CA VAL A 233 17.88 1.82 24.47
C VAL A 233 18.15 2.90 23.42
N ASP A 234 18.51 2.49 22.20
CA ASP A 234 18.73 3.44 21.10
C ASP A 234 17.40 4.10 20.68
N ILE A 235 16.31 3.32 20.62
CA ILE A 235 14.96 3.81 20.27
C ILE A 235 14.46 4.80 21.32
N GLU A 236 14.57 4.47 22.61
CA GLU A 236 14.20 5.34 23.73
C GLU A 236 14.95 6.68 23.66
N ARG A 237 16.28 6.63 23.45
CA ARG A 237 17.10 7.84 23.34
C ARG A 237 16.65 8.72 22.17
N GLN A 238 16.46 8.13 20.99
CA GLN A 238 16.05 8.90 19.81
C GLN A 238 14.61 9.44 19.94
N TRP A 239 13.71 8.66 20.54
CA TRP A 239 12.35 9.10 20.83
C TRP A 239 12.34 10.31 21.77
N GLY A 240 13.09 10.26 22.87
CA GLY A 240 13.22 11.36 23.82
C GLY A 240 13.83 12.60 23.20
N ALA A 241 14.80 12.45 22.30
CA ALA A 241 15.38 13.57 21.56
C ALA A 241 14.38 14.25 20.61
N ILE A 242 13.43 13.51 20.04
CA ILE A 242 12.43 14.05 19.09
C ILE A 242 11.21 14.62 19.80
N THR A 243 10.75 13.96 20.87
CA THR A 243 9.44 14.21 21.48
C THR A 243 9.49 14.77 22.89
N GLU A 244 10.66 14.79 23.52
CA GLU A 244 10.83 15.15 24.94
C GLU A 244 10.04 14.26 25.92
N THR A 245 9.63 13.07 25.48
CA THR A 245 8.90 12.07 26.29
C THR A 245 9.64 10.73 26.34
N SER A 246 9.22 9.83 27.24
CA SER A 246 9.78 8.47 27.30
C SER A 246 8.97 7.50 26.45
N PHE A 247 9.64 6.73 25.59
CA PHE A 247 8.97 5.74 24.73
C PHE A 247 8.36 4.61 25.57
N ASN A 248 9.07 4.18 26.61
CA ASN A 248 8.60 3.11 27.52
C ASN A 248 7.36 3.48 28.32
N THR A 249 7.03 4.78 28.45
CA THR A 249 5.80 5.22 29.15
C THR A 249 4.55 5.20 28.27
N LEU A 250 4.70 4.99 26.96
CA LEU A 250 3.58 4.93 26.03
C LEU A 250 2.76 3.64 26.21
N PRO A 251 1.45 3.66 25.93
CA PRO A 251 0.65 2.44 25.80
C PRO A 251 1.27 1.43 24.81
N LEU A 252 1.10 0.13 25.06
CA LEU A 252 1.74 -0.92 24.24
C LEU A 252 1.29 -0.91 22.77
N ASP A 253 0.03 -0.56 22.52
CA ASP A 253 -0.51 -0.42 21.17
C ASP A 253 0.11 0.76 20.42
N GLU A 254 0.35 1.89 21.11
CA GLU A 254 1.10 3.02 20.56
C GLU A 254 2.56 2.66 20.30
N GLN A 255 3.23 2.01 21.24
CA GLN A 255 4.61 1.52 21.05
C GLN A 255 4.69 0.61 19.81
N LEU A 256 3.79 -0.36 19.72
CA LEU A 256 3.72 -1.28 18.59
C LEU A 256 3.50 -0.54 17.28
N TYR A 257 2.57 0.41 17.28
CA TYR A 257 2.26 1.23 16.11
C TYR A 257 3.48 2.02 15.65
N ILE A 258 4.15 2.75 16.55
CA ILE A 258 5.32 3.56 16.23
C ILE A 258 6.46 2.70 15.67
N LEU A 259 6.73 1.53 16.26
CA LEU A 259 7.79 0.65 15.77
C LEU A 259 7.54 0.16 14.34
N ILE A 260 6.27 -0.05 13.97
CA ILE A 260 5.85 -0.55 12.65
C ILE A 260 5.64 0.59 11.64
N ASN A 261 5.10 1.73 12.06
CA ASN A 261 4.82 2.91 11.24
C ASN A 261 5.01 4.19 12.07
N SER A 262 6.24 4.70 12.16
CA SER A 262 6.53 5.85 13.03
C SER A 262 6.13 7.20 12.42
N TRP A 263 6.07 7.30 11.09
CA TRP A 263 5.85 8.58 10.41
C TRP A 263 4.54 9.29 10.82
N PRO A 264 3.38 8.62 10.91
CA PRO A 264 2.13 9.28 11.29
C PRO A 264 2.18 9.94 12.67
N THR A 265 2.96 9.38 13.59
CA THR A 265 3.16 9.95 14.92
C THR A 265 4.24 11.03 14.89
N LEU A 266 5.38 10.79 14.24
CA LEU A 266 6.49 11.73 14.25
C LEU A 266 6.27 12.98 13.40
N LYS A 267 5.35 12.95 12.42
CA LYS A 267 5.04 14.12 11.58
C LYS A 267 4.47 15.32 12.36
N THR A 268 3.99 15.12 13.59
CA THR A 268 3.52 16.23 14.44
C THR A 268 4.67 16.93 15.16
N PHE A 269 5.80 16.25 15.35
CA PHE A 269 7.00 16.77 16.01
C PHE A 269 8.04 17.24 15.00
N LEU A 270 8.06 16.64 13.81
CA LEU A 270 9.05 16.90 12.78
C LEU A 270 8.46 17.70 11.61
N LYS A 271 9.21 18.71 11.15
CA LYS A 271 8.81 19.55 10.00
C LYS A 271 8.71 18.76 8.69
N THR A 272 9.51 17.70 8.55
CA THR A 272 9.63 16.91 7.31
C THR A 272 10.11 15.49 7.63
N HIS A 273 9.74 14.53 6.78
CA HIS A 273 10.22 13.14 6.83
C HIS A 273 11.66 12.98 6.35
N LEU A 274 12.24 14.04 5.77
CA LEU A 274 13.63 14.07 5.33
C LEU A 274 14.58 14.51 6.45
N SER A 275 14.09 14.64 7.68
CA SER A 275 14.94 15.02 8.81
C SER A 275 15.88 13.85 9.18
N SER A 276 17.11 14.17 9.58
CA SER A 276 18.10 13.18 10.01
C SER A 276 17.63 12.40 11.24
N GLU A 277 16.87 13.05 12.12
CA GLU A 277 16.31 12.46 13.33
C GLU A 277 15.27 11.39 12.99
N PHE A 278 14.36 11.66 12.05
CA PHE A 278 13.41 10.66 11.56
C PHE A 278 14.14 9.45 10.97
N HIS A 279 15.15 9.71 10.13
CA HIS A 279 15.87 8.63 9.47
C HIS A 279 16.62 7.74 10.47
N GLU A 280 17.33 8.31 11.44
CA GLU A 280 18.00 7.52 12.48
C GLU A 280 16.99 6.76 13.35
N PHE A 281 15.87 7.39 13.75
CA PHE A 281 14.81 6.69 14.47
C PHE A 281 14.27 5.49 13.67
N GLU A 282 13.99 5.67 12.37
CA GLU A 282 13.49 4.60 11.52
C GLU A 282 14.49 3.48 11.28
N LYS A 283 15.78 3.82 11.21
CA LYS A 283 16.86 2.86 11.10
C LYS A 283 16.93 1.96 12.34
N HIS A 284 16.74 2.51 13.55
CA HIS A 284 16.66 1.72 14.78
C HIS A 284 15.41 0.83 14.81
N CYS A 285 14.24 1.35 14.43
CA CYS A 285 13.02 0.54 14.31
C CYS A 285 13.19 -0.61 13.31
N GLY A 286 13.75 -0.34 12.13
CA GLY A 286 14.06 -1.35 11.13
C GLY A 286 15.08 -2.39 11.62
N ARG A 287 16.11 -1.96 12.37
CA ARG A 287 17.09 -2.87 13.00
C ARG A 287 16.42 -3.80 14.00
N LEU A 288 15.50 -3.28 14.82
CA LEU A 288 14.73 -4.06 15.78
C LEU A 288 13.92 -5.14 15.08
N LEU A 289 13.02 -4.75 14.17
CA LEU A 289 12.10 -5.68 13.51
C LEU A 289 12.83 -6.77 12.72
N TYR A 290 13.92 -6.39 12.04
CA TYR A 290 14.77 -7.36 11.34
C TYR A 290 15.51 -8.31 12.28
N GLY A 291 16.05 -7.80 13.39
CA GLY A 291 16.69 -8.62 14.41
C GLY A 291 15.73 -9.66 15.00
N LEU A 292 14.50 -9.23 15.30
CA LEU A 292 13.45 -10.11 15.79
C LEU A 292 13.09 -11.21 14.77
N ASP A 293 12.93 -10.84 13.49
CA ASP A 293 12.65 -11.82 12.45
C ASP A 293 13.79 -12.84 12.31
N ARG A 294 15.05 -12.39 12.24
CA ARG A 294 16.21 -13.29 12.11
C ARG A 294 16.31 -14.27 13.27
N THR A 295 16.22 -13.79 14.51
CA THR A 295 16.27 -14.64 15.70
C THR A 295 15.09 -15.61 15.72
N ARG A 296 13.90 -15.15 15.36
CA ARG A 296 12.73 -16.01 15.21
C ARG A 296 12.96 -17.14 14.21
N GLN A 297 13.46 -16.85 13.00
CA GLN A 297 13.72 -17.90 12.01
C GLN A 297 14.71 -18.94 12.53
N LEU A 298 15.78 -18.50 13.23
CA LEU A 298 16.76 -19.40 13.83
C LEU A 298 16.12 -20.32 14.88
N LEU A 299 15.37 -19.76 15.84
CA LEU A 299 14.70 -20.52 16.89
C LEU A 299 13.69 -21.51 16.32
N LEU A 300 12.94 -21.13 15.27
CA LEU A 300 11.99 -22.03 14.61
C LEU A 300 12.68 -23.23 13.95
N VAL A 301 13.85 -23.03 13.35
CA VAL A 301 14.65 -24.12 12.77
C VAL A 301 15.21 -25.03 13.86
N THR A 302 15.78 -24.45 14.92
CA THR A 302 16.31 -25.23 16.06
C THR A 302 15.22 -26.07 16.72
N ASN A 303 14.04 -25.48 16.98
CA ASN A 303 12.92 -26.19 17.60
C ASN A 303 12.32 -27.26 16.66
N ALA A 304 12.40 -27.07 15.34
CA ALA A 304 11.95 -28.07 14.38
C ALA A 304 12.86 -29.30 14.35
N SER A 305 14.18 -29.10 14.45
CA SER A 305 15.17 -30.19 14.47
C SER A 305 15.10 -31.04 15.74
N GLN A 306 14.61 -30.49 16.85
CA GLN A 306 14.44 -31.21 18.12
C GLN A 306 13.14 -32.02 18.20
N ARG A 307 12.18 -31.80 17.28
CA ARG A 307 10.93 -32.56 17.30
C ARG A 307 11.19 -33.98 16.81
N PRO A 308 10.71 -35.01 17.53
CA PRO A 308 10.78 -36.38 17.04
C PRO A 308 10.12 -36.46 15.66
N PRO A 309 10.68 -37.25 14.72
CA PRO A 309 10.11 -37.39 13.40
C PRO A 309 8.65 -37.79 13.53
N ARG A 310 7.74 -37.02 12.90
CA ARG A 310 6.31 -37.36 12.87
C ARG A 310 6.19 -38.77 12.33
N THR A 311 5.75 -39.70 13.18
CA THR A 311 5.34 -41.03 12.74
C THR A 311 4.27 -40.80 11.67
N LYS A 312 4.60 -41.16 10.42
CA LYS A 312 3.63 -41.10 9.33
C LYS A 312 2.51 -42.05 9.73
N HIS A 313 1.39 -41.50 10.20
CA HIS A 313 0.18 -42.29 10.31
C HIS A 313 -0.18 -42.70 8.89
N THR A 314 0.16 -43.94 8.53
CA THR A 314 -0.37 -44.62 7.36
C THR A 314 -1.87 -44.67 7.55
N GLN A 315 -2.58 -43.70 6.97
CA GLN A 315 -4.01 -43.81 6.77
C GLN A 315 -4.22 -45.06 5.91
N LYS A 316 -4.66 -46.15 6.55
CA LYS A 316 -5.17 -47.31 5.84
C LYS A 316 -6.41 -46.83 5.08
N THR A 317 -6.27 -46.69 3.77
CA THR A 317 -7.39 -46.55 2.85
C THR A 317 -8.19 -47.86 2.90
N ASN A 318 -9.38 -47.81 3.49
CA ASN A 318 -10.42 -48.82 3.33
C ASN A 318 -11.32 -48.43 2.17
#